data_AF-A0A2W0AS07-F1
#
_entry.id   AF-A0A2W0AS07-F1
#
_cell.length_a   1.000
_cell.length_b   1.000
_cell.length_c   1.000
_cell.angle_alpha   90.00
_cell.angle_beta   90.00
_cell.angle_gamma   90.00
#
_symmetry.space_group_name_H-M   'P 1'
#
loop_
_entity.id
_entity.type
_entity.pdbx_description
1 polymer ?
#
loop_
_entity_poly.entity_id
_entity_poly.type
_entity_poly.pdbx_seq_one_letter_code
_entity_poly.pdbx_strand_id
1 'polypeptide(L)' 'NPYVGPRYSSGNPRLQSLRSWPVAGFEAIRIYYALEGDAIHIIRILHSKRDVRQILRSE' A
#
# COMPACT_ATOMS: atom_id res chain seq x y z
N ASN A 1 3.15 6.01 14.01
CA ASN A 1 2.59 4.66 14.23
C ASN A 1 2.55 3.90 12.89
N PRO A 2 3.47 2.93 12.64
CA PRO A 2 3.56 2.20 11.36
C PRO A 2 2.34 1.34 11.00
N TYR A 3 1.51 1.00 11.98
CA TYR A 3 0.35 0.13 11.82
C TYR A 3 -0.96 0.88 11.52
N VAL A 4 -0.90 2.21 11.37
CA VAL A 4 -2.08 3.07 11.16
C VAL A 4 -2.83 2.74 9.86
N GLY A 5 -2.10 2.34 8.81
CA GLY A 5 -2.69 1.89 7.56
C GLY A 5 -3.31 0.51 7.68
N PRO A 6 -4.58 0.31 7.25
CA PRO A 6 -5.16 -1.02 7.17
C PRO A 6 -4.36 -1.91 6.22
N ARG A 7 -4.37 -3.23 6.49
CA ARG A 7 -3.81 -4.22 5.55
C ARG A 7 -4.55 -4.14 4.22
N TYR A 8 -3.80 -4.23 3.13
CA TYR A 8 -4.35 -4.30 1.79
C TYR A 8 -4.82 -5.73 1.53
N SER A 9 -6.12 -5.89 1.26
CA SER A 9 -6.69 -7.21 0.93
C SER A 9 -6.23 -7.63 -0.47
N SER A 10 -5.45 -8.71 -0.53
CA SER A 10 -4.98 -9.31 -1.76
C SER A 10 -4.91 -10.83 -1.59
N GLY A 11 -5.23 -11.56 -2.65
CA GLY A 11 -4.98 -13.00 -2.73
C GLY A 11 -3.52 -13.36 -3.03
N ASN A 12 -2.68 -12.38 -3.37
CA ASN A 12 -1.25 -12.59 -3.62
C ASN A 12 -0.50 -12.75 -2.28
N PRO A 13 0.12 -13.91 -1.99
CA PRO A 13 0.85 -14.12 -0.75
C PRO A 13 1.97 -13.10 -0.49
N ARG A 14 2.60 -12.58 -1.55
CA ARG A 14 3.66 -11.57 -1.45
C ARG A 14 3.18 -10.23 -0.89
N LEU A 15 1.87 -9.96 -0.96
CA LEU A 15 1.26 -8.70 -0.52
C LEU A 15 0.56 -8.81 0.84
N GLN A 16 0.72 -9.91 1.58
CA GLN A 16 0.04 -10.11 2.87
C GLN A 16 0.45 -9.11 3.95
N SER A 17 1.69 -8.60 3.89
CA SER A 17 2.19 -7.56 4.78
C SER A 17 1.87 -6.13 4.30
N LEU A 18 1.32 -5.99 3.08
CA LEU A 18 1.08 -4.70 2.46
C LEU A 18 -0.01 -3.95 3.22
N ARG A 19 0.23 -2.65 3.41
CA ARG A 19 -0.69 -1.69 4.02
C ARG A 19 -0.92 -0.54 3.07
N SER A 20 -2.02 0.18 3.27
CA SER A 20 -2.30 1.37 2.50
C SER A 20 -2.73 2.54 3.38
N TRP A 21 -2.28 3.74 3.05
CA TRP A 21 -2.61 4.97 3.77
C TRP A 21 -2.96 6.11 2.81
N PRO A 22 -4.08 6.83 3.00
CA PRO A 22 -4.38 8.03 2.21
C PRO A 22 -3.40 9.17 2.55
N VAL A 23 -3.07 9.98 1.55
CA VAL A 23 -2.29 11.20 1.77
C VAL A 23 -3.27 12.33 2.12
N ALA A 24 -3.13 12.93 3.31
CA ALA A 24 -4.01 14.00 3.75
C ALA A 24 -3.97 15.18 2.76
N GLY A 25 -5.14 15.66 2.33
CA GLY A 25 -5.26 16.71 1.31
C GLY A 25 -5.15 16.20 -0.13
N PHE A 26 -4.84 14.91 -0.31
CA PHE A 26 -4.79 14.22 -1.60
C PHE A 26 -5.49 12.87 -1.47
N GLU A 27 -6.78 12.88 -1.17
CA GLU A 27 -7.55 11.66 -0.83
C GLU A 27 -7.57 10.60 -1.96
N ALA A 28 -7.33 11.04 -3.20
CA ALA A 28 -7.18 10.15 -4.34
C ALA A 28 -5.79 9.50 -4.43
N ILE A 29 -4.81 9.88 -3.61
CA ILE A 29 -3.47 9.32 -3.58
C ILE A 29 -3.31 8.42 -2.35
N ARG A 30 -2.79 7.21 -2.58
CA ARG A 30 -2.52 6.24 -1.52
C ARG A 30 -1.05 5.81 -1.54
N ILE A 31 -0.45 5.75 -0.36
CA ILE A 31 0.86 5.14 -0.13
C ILE A 31 0.64 3.66 0.16
N TYR A 32 1.30 2.78 -0.58
CA TYR A 32 1.35 1.35 -0.35
C TYR A 32 2.71 0.99 0.23
N TYR A 33 2.71 0.40 1.42
CA TYR A 33 3.93 0.15 2.18
C TYR A 33 3.89 -1.18 2.93
N ALA A 34 5.06 -1.75 3.18
CA ALA A 34 5.24 -2.93 4.02
C ALA A 34 6.14 -2.62 5.22
N LEU A 35 6.00 -3.43 6.27
CA LEU A 35 6.86 -3.37 7.46
C LEU A 35 7.82 -4.55 7.39
N GLU A 36 9.12 -4.27 7.51
CA GLU A 36 10.19 -5.27 7.54
C GLU A 36 11.17 -4.89 8.66
N GLY A 37 11.20 -5.69 9.72
CA GLY A 37 11.94 -5.35 10.94
C GLY A 37 11.46 -4.02 11.55
N ASP A 38 12.38 -3.08 11.72
CA ASP A 38 12.17 -1.72 12.20
C ASP A 38 11.96 -0.70 11.07
N ALA A 39 11.95 -1.14 9.82
CA ALA A 39 11.84 -0.29 8.64
C ALA A 39 10.45 -0.31 8.00
N ILE A 40 10.10 0.81 7.37
CA ILE A 40 8.96 0.94 6.47
C ILE A 40 9.47 1.00 5.03
N HIS A 41 9.03 0.08 4.20
CA HIS A 41 9.33 0.07 2.78
C HIS A 41 8.15 0.63 2.00
N ILE A 42 8.33 1.80 1.37
CA ILE A 42 7.35 2.35 0.44
C ILE A 42 7.49 1.58 -0.88
N ILE A 43 6.44 0.83 -1.23
CA ILE A 43 6.41 -0.01 -2.43
C ILE A 43 5.92 0.82 -3.62
N ARG A 44 4.80 1.53 -3.45
CA ARG A 44 4.21 2.41 -4.48
C ARG A 44 3.45 3.58 -3.87
N ILE A 45 3.34 4.66 -4.64
CA ILE A 45 2.39 5.75 -4.41
C ILE A 45 1.48 5.82 -5.64
N LEU A 46 0.19 5.55 -5.46
CA LEU A 46 -0.74 5.37 -6.57
C LEU A 46 -1.96 6.27 -6.43
N HIS A 47 -2.47 6.72 -7.58
CA HIS A 47 -3.77 7.36 -7.68
C HIS A 47 -4.89 6.30 -7.71
N SER A 48 -5.88 6.41 -6.83
CA SER A 48 -6.94 5.43 -6.56
C SER A 48 -7.85 5.15 -7.75
N LYS A 49 -7.98 6.10 -8.69
CA LYS A 49 -8.72 5.91 -9.96
C LYS A 49 -8.00 5.03 -10.99
N ARG A 50 -6.73 4.66 -10.78
CA ARG A 50 -6.05 3.70 -11.67
C ARG A 50 -6.42 2.27 -11.28
N ASP A 51 -6.15 1.32 -12.16
CA ASP A 51 -6.23 -0.10 -11.79
C ASP A 51 -5.09 -0.48 -10.84
N VAL A 52 -5.29 -0.16 -9.56
CA VAL A 52 -4.36 -0.45 -8.46
C VAL A 52 -4.07 -1.94 -8.37
N ARG A 53 -5.09 -2.80 -8.58
CA ARG A 53 -4.91 -4.25 -8.48
C ARG A 53 -3.98 -4.74 -9.57
N GLN A 54 -4.15 -4.26 -10.80
CA GLN A 54 -3.27 -4.59 -11.91
C GLN A 54 -1.85 -4.08 -11.66
N ILE A 55 -1.69 -2.84 -11.18
CA ILE A 55 -0.36 -2.27 -10.91
C ILE A 55 0.38 -3.04 -9.81
N LEU A 56 -0.32 -3.44 -8.74
CA LEU A 56 0.31 -4.16 -7.62
C LEU A 56 0.55 -5.65 -7.92
N ARG A 57 0.02 -6.21 -9.02
CA ARG A 57 0.31 -7.61 -9.41
C ARG A 57 1.74 -7.82 -9.87
N SER A 58 2.42 -6.78 -10.35
CA SER A 58 3.81 -6.86 -10.83
C SER A 58 4.87 -6.65 -9.74
N GLU A 59 4.45 -6.44 -8.49
CA GLU A 59 5.32 -6.43 -7.32
C GLU A 59 5.53 -7.86 -6.78
#